data_AF-A0A9P1BQ66-F1
#
_entry.id   AF-A0A9P1BQ66-F1
#
_cell.length_a   1.000
_cell.length_b   1.000
_cell.length_c   1.000
_cell.angle_alpha   90.00
_cell.angle_beta   90.00
_cell.angle_gamma   90.00
#
_symmetry.space_group_name_H-M   'P 1'
#
loop_
_entity.id
_entity.type
_entity.pdbx_description
1 polymer ?
#
loop_
_entity_poly.entity_id
_entity_poly.type
_entity_poly.pdbx_seq_one_letter_code
_entity_poly.pdbx_strand_id
1 'polypeptide(L)'
;MNRLQDLENILGLLREREQEIQLLRTEMNSLKEQQDVEESAHSAEAHHLNEKSRQNSERMLLEEQECLRMEVTRQQCLRVITEAEENMERCRLRHEDSVEYLQSLQEVYAELEVRGAQLKPSQGAALARELRLELEELNTLESQQHTEEAQEAELRNDLRQLKQEVMTSDKHRKELLTTVARGVSELSEELMAQHLSAKSELDLAEKKLSTVKRNTEAKVAELRGIKERMHEARLAAETESKEISQRSKEQVRKTLLESRQRDEEVQEELVQLEHRHSEFGNGLGFLISEGSARPRLKESGRTMAEAEALRETLQLEKVRREGDRQMRERSQGRQGNAAAELPELRAELNAAKERANDLALKCEQTWKS
;
A
#
# COMPACT_ATOMS: atom_id res chain seq x y z
N MET A 1 52.37 -13.87 -15.49
CA MET A 1 51.43 -13.41 -16.53
C MET A 1 49.96 -13.49 -16.13
N ASN A 2 49.52 -14.32 -15.17
CA ASN A 2 48.08 -14.52 -14.90
C ASN A 2 47.34 -13.36 -14.19
N ARG A 3 48.04 -12.51 -13.43
CA ARG A 3 47.41 -11.44 -12.64
C ARG A 3 46.73 -10.34 -13.48
N LEU A 4 47.21 -10.08 -14.70
CA LEU A 4 46.61 -9.07 -15.59
C LEU A 4 45.26 -9.56 -16.14
N GLN A 5 45.19 -10.83 -16.48
CA GLN A 5 43.97 -11.45 -17.02
C GLN A 5 42.90 -11.65 -15.93
N ASP A 6 43.31 -11.94 -14.69
CA ASP A 6 42.40 -11.96 -13.54
C ASP A 6 41.78 -10.58 -13.27
N LEU A 7 42.57 -9.50 -13.42
CA LEU A 7 42.08 -8.12 -13.26
C LEU A 7 41.12 -7.71 -14.39
N GLU A 8 41.41 -8.09 -15.64
CA GLU A 8 40.51 -7.84 -16.77
C GLU A 8 39.16 -8.57 -16.61
N ASN A 9 39.18 -9.81 -16.11
CA ASN A 9 37.96 -10.57 -15.83
C ASN A 9 37.13 -9.94 -14.69
N ILE A 10 37.79 -9.48 -13.63
CA ILE A 10 37.10 -8.78 -12.51
C ILE A 10 36.50 -7.46 -13.00
N LEU A 11 37.21 -6.69 -13.82
CA LEU A 11 36.70 -5.45 -14.40
C LEU A 11 35.52 -5.68 -15.35
N GLY A 12 35.53 -6.77 -16.12
CA GLY A 12 34.40 -7.19 -16.94
C GLY A 12 33.15 -7.47 -16.09
N LEU A 13 33.29 -8.29 -15.06
CA LEU A 13 32.20 -8.62 -14.13
C LEU A 13 31.66 -7.39 -13.39
N LEU A 14 32.53 -6.46 -12.99
CA LEU A 14 32.10 -5.22 -12.35
C LEU A 14 31.29 -4.32 -13.29
N ARG A 15 31.65 -4.24 -14.58
CA ARG A 15 30.88 -3.47 -15.57
C ARG A 15 29.52 -4.10 -15.85
N GLU A 16 29.44 -5.43 -15.97
CA GLU A 16 28.17 -6.14 -16.12
C GLU A 16 27.25 -5.90 -14.93
N ARG A 17 27.78 -5.93 -13.70
CA ARG A 17 27.02 -5.62 -12.49
C ARG A 17 26.59 -4.15 -12.42
N GLU A 18 27.42 -3.23 -12.88
CA GLU A 18 27.08 -1.81 -12.91
C GLU A 18 25.95 -1.52 -13.90
N GLN A 19 25.93 -2.19 -15.06
CA GLN A 19 24.82 -2.12 -16.03
C GLN A 19 23.53 -2.73 -15.48
N GLU A 20 23.61 -3.88 -14.80
CA GLU A 20 22.47 -4.51 -14.13
C GLU A 20 21.86 -3.60 -13.05
N ILE A 21 22.70 -2.96 -12.23
CA ILE A 21 22.25 -1.98 -11.23
C ILE A 21 21.58 -0.77 -11.89
N GLN A 22 22.09 -0.29 -13.03
CA GLN A 22 21.46 0.81 -13.76
C GLN A 22 20.09 0.42 -14.31
N LEU A 23 19.96 -0.76 -14.91
CA LEU A 23 18.68 -1.28 -15.42
C LEU A 23 17.63 -1.40 -14.30
N LEU A 24 18.02 -2.02 -13.17
CA LEU A 24 17.15 -2.14 -11.99
C LEU A 24 16.73 -0.78 -11.42
N ARG A 25 17.61 0.23 -11.45
CA ARG A 25 17.26 1.60 -11.03
C ARG A 25 16.24 2.23 -11.96
N THR A 26 16.36 2.05 -13.28
CA THR A 26 15.36 2.55 -14.24
C THR A 26 14.02 1.84 -14.10
N GLU A 27 14.01 0.52 -13.93
CA GLU A 27 12.77 -0.25 -13.69
C GLU A 27 12.11 0.16 -12.37
N MET A 28 12.89 0.32 -11.29
CA MET A 28 12.36 0.77 -10.00
C MET A 28 11.78 2.20 -10.08
N ASN A 29 12.41 3.11 -10.83
CA ASN A 29 11.86 4.44 -11.06
C ASN A 29 10.57 4.40 -11.87
N SER A 30 10.51 3.56 -12.92
CA SER A 30 9.29 3.38 -13.72
C SER A 30 8.14 2.79 -12.91
N LEU A 31 8.41 1.83 -12.01
CA LEU A 31 7.40 1.26 -11.13
C LEU A 31 6.91 2.29 -10.11
N LYS A 32 7.81 3.15 -9.61
CA LYS A 32 7.44 4.24 -8.72
C LYS A 32 6.55 5.28 -9.42
N GLU A 33 6.88 5.64 -10.66
CA GLU A 33 6.03 6.54 -11.47
C GLU A 33 4.64 5.93 -11.74
N GLN A 34 4.55 4.63 -12.00
CA GLN A 34 3.26 3.94 -12.16
C GLN A 34 2.45 3.95 -10.86
N GLN A 35 3.09 3.68 -9.72
CA GLN A 35 2.43 3.72 -8.42
C GLN A 35 1.92 5.13 -8.09
N ASP A 36 2.71 6.17 -8.34
CA ASP A 36 2.31 7.57 -8.10
C ASP A 36 1.09 7.95 -8.98
N VAL A 37 1.00 7.44 -10.21
CA VAL A 37 -0.15 7.66 -11.11
C VAL A 37 -1.40 6.90 -10.63
N GLU A 38 -1.26 5.65 -10.18
CA GLU A 38 -2.37 4.85 -9.64
C GLU A 38 -2.90 5.45 -8.32
N GLU A 39 -2.02 5.87 -7.41
CA GLU A 39 -2.41 6.57 -6.18
C GLU A 39 -3.15 7.88 -6.48
N SER A 40 -2.70 8.64 -7.48
CA SER A 40 -3.40 9.85 -7.94
C SER A 40 -4.77 9.55 -8.56
N ALA A 41 -4.91 8.44 -9.31
CA ALA A 41 -6.17 8.05 -9.93
C ALA A 41 -7.20 7.62 -8.87
N HIS A 42 -6.80 6.78 -7.91
CA HIS A 42 -7.66 6.38 -6.79
C HIS A 42 -8.06 7.57 -5.91
N SER A 43 -7.14 8.51 -5.67
CA SER A 43 -7.46 9.75 -4.95
C SER A 43 -8.52 10.59 -5.69
N ALA A 44 -8.40 10.72 -7.02
CA ALA A 44 -9.37 11.46 -7.83
C ALA A 44 -10.77 10.79 -7.85
N GLU A 45 -10.83 9.45 -7.94
CA GLU A 45 -12.08 8.69 -7.87
C GLU A 45 -12.76 8.84 -6.50
N ALA A 46 -11.99 8.74 -5.40
CA ALA A 46 -12.51 8.95 -4.05
C ALA A 46 -13.06 10.37 -3.85
N HIS A 47 -12.36 11.39 -4.37
CA HIS A 47 -12.84 12.77 -4.35
C HIS A 47 -14.14 12.95 -5.15
N HIS A 48 -14.24 12.35 -6.34
CA HIS A 48 -15.45 12.43 -7.16
C HIS A 48 -16.66 11.75 -6.49
N LEU A 49 -16.47 10.58 -5.88
CA LEU A 49 -17.53 9.90 -5.13
C LEU A 49 -17.99 10.71 -3.91
N ASN A 50 -17.05 11.31 -3.16
CA ASN A 50 -17.37 12.19 -2.05
C ASN A 50 -18.12 13.45 -2.50
N GLU A 51 -17.71 14.07 -3.61
CA GLU A 51 -18.39 15.25 -4.15
C GLU A 51 -19.81 14.92 -4.64
N LYS A 52 -20.00 13.77 -5.29
CA LYS A 52 -21.34 13.30 -5.70
C LYS A 52 -22.24 13.04 -4.47
N SER A 53 -21.70 12.42 -3.42
CA SER A 53 -22.42 12.20 -2.16
C SER A 53 -22.79 13.52 -1.46
N ARG A 54 -21.89 14.50 -1.46
CA ARG A 54 -22.14 15.86 -0.97
C ARG A 54 -23.30 16.53 -1.73
N GLN A 55 -23.26 16.49 -3.06
CA GLN A 55 -24.31 17.07 -3.90
C GLN A 55 -25.68 16.40 -3.68
N ASN A 56 -25.72 15.07 -3.53
CA ASN A 56 -26.94 14.34 -3.20
C ASN A 56 -27.50 14.74 -1.83
N SER A 57 -26.62 14.91 -0.84
CA SER A 57 -27.00 15.34 0.52
C SER A 57 -27.55 16.78 0.51
N GLU A 58 -26.93 17.69 -0.23
CA GLU A 58 -27.41 19.07 -0.42
C GLU A 58 -28.78 19.10 -1.10
N ARG A 59 -28.99 18.29 -2.14
CA ARG A 59 -30.30 18.19 -2.81
C ARG A 59 -31.39 17.70 -1.86
N MET A 60 -31.11 16.66 -1.08
CA MET A 60 -32.05 16.11 -0.11
C MET A 60 -32.44 17.14 0.96
N LEU A 61 -31.47 17.92 1.45
CA LEU A 61 -31.71 18.98 2.42
C LEU A 61 -32.59 20.10 1.86
N LEU A 62 -32.43 20.45 0.57
CA LEU A 62 -33.31 21.40 -0.11
C LEU A 62 -34.74 20.88 -0.26
N GLU A 63 -34.91 19.61 -0.66
CA GLU A 63 -36.21 18.96 -0.76
C GLU A 63 -36.93 18.87 0.61
N GLU A 64 -36.19 18.60 1.69
CA GLU A 64 -36.73 18.60 3.06
C GLU A 64 -37.21 20.00 3.50
N GLN A 65 -36.42 21.04 3.22
CA GLN A 65 -36.81 22.43 3.50
C GLN A 65 -38.07 22.84 2.72
N GLU A 66 -38.22 22.41 1.47
CA GLU A 66 -39.41 22.65 0.67
C GLU A 66 -40.65 21.95 1.26
N CYS A 67 -40.50 20.69 1.69
CA CYS A 67 -41.57 19.96 2.38
C CYS A 67 -42.02 20.67 3.67
N LEU A 68 -41.08 21.20 4.45
CA LEU A 68 -41.39 21.97 5.67
C LEU A 68 -42.12 23.28 5.34
N ARG A 69 -41.70 24.01 4.31
CA ARG A 69 -42.38 25.23 3.85
C ARG A 69 -43.83 24.93 3.43
N MET A 70 -44.04 23.86 2.66
CA MET A 70 -45.38 23.44 2.26
C MET A 70 -46.27 23.06 3.43
N GLU A 71 -45.74 22.39 4.46
CA GLU A 71 -46.51 22.05 5.67
C GLU A 71 -46.93 23.31 6.44
N VAL A 72 -46.07 24.32 6.54
CA VAL A 72 -46.42 25.62 7.14
C VAL A 72 -47.54 26.30 6.35
N THR A 73 -47.43 26.37 5.03
CA THR A 73 -48.47 26.95 4.16
C THR A 73 -49.79 26.20 4.32
N ARG A 74 -49.75 24.86 4.32
CA ARG A 74 -50.93 24.01 4.56
C ARG A 74 -51.60 24.32 5.89
N GLN A 75 -50.84 24.44 6.97
CA GLN A 75 -51.36 24.80 8.29
C GLN A 75 -51.94 26.23 8.34
N GLN A 76 -51.40 27.17 7.56
CA GLN A 76 -52.01 28.49 7.40
C GLN A 76 -53.34 28.42 6.65
N CYS A 77 -53.40 27.72 5.51
CA CYS A 77 -54.63 27.53 4.76
C CYS A 77 -55.72 26.83 5.58
N LEU A 78 -55.37 25.78 6.34
CA LEU A 78 -56.32 25.08 7.20
C LEU A 78 -56.91 25.99 8.28
N ARG A 79 -56.09 26.88 8.88
CA ARG A 79 -56.59 27.88 9.85
C ARG A 79 -57.58 28.84 9.20
N VAL A 80 -57.25 29.38 8.03
CA VAL A 80 -58.16 30.28 7.29
C VAL A 80 -59.46 29.57 6.92
N ILE A 81 -59.40 28.30 6.52
CA ILE A 81 -60.60 27.49 6.25
C ILE A 81 -61.45 27.36 7.51
N THR A 82 -60.86 27.00 8.66
CA THR A 82 -61.61 26.89 9.91
C THR A 82 -62.25 28.21 10.33
N GLU A 83 -61.51 29.32 10.24
CA GLU A 83 -62.05 30.66 10.52
C GLU A 83 -63.19 31.05 9.58
N ALA A 84 -63.07 30.70 8.29
CA ALA A 84 -64.13 30.93 7.30
C ALA A 84 -65.36 30.07 7.58
N GLU A 85 -65.20 28.79 7.93
CA GLU A 85 -66.30 27.89 8.30
C GLU A 85 -67.03 28.39 9.56
N GLU A 86 -66.30 28.85 10.59
CA GLU A 86 -66.89 29.46 11.79
C GLU A 86 -67.62 30.78 11.50
N ASN A 87 -67.10 31.60 10.57
CA ASN A 87 -67.76 32.83 10.17
C ASN A 87 -69.03 32.56 9.35
N MET A 88 -69.01 31.57 8.44
CA MET A 88 -70.21 31.16 7.71
C MET A 88 -71.29 30.65 8.66
N GLU A 89 -70.93 29.84 9.66
CA GLU A 89 -71.90 29.38 10.66
C GLU A 89 -72.48 30.56 11.48
N ARG A 90 -71.65 31.54 11.85
CA ARG A 90 -72.12 32.78 12.48
C ARG A 90 -73.05 33.60 11.59
N CYS A 91 -72.78 33.71 10.29
CA CYS A 91 -73.67 34.38 9.35
C CYS A 91 -75.00 33.63 9.22
N ARG A 92 -74.94 32.30 9.10
CA ARG A 92 -76.13 31.46 9.01
C ARG A 92 -77.03 31.61 10.24
N LEU A 93 -76.47 31.57 11.45
CA LEU A 93 -77.26 31.76 12.68
C LEU A 93 -77.90 33.15 12.73
N ARG A 94 -77.19 34.21 12.31
CA ARG A 94 -77.76 35.57 12.21
C ARG A 94 -78.88 35.67 11.18
N HIS A 95 -78.75 34.96 10.05
CA HIS A 95 -79.78 34.90 9.02
C HIS A 95 -81.01 34.14 9.53
N GLU A 96 -80.83 33.00 10.21
CA GLU A 96 -81.92 32.25 10.86
C GLU A 96 -82.67 33.15 11.87
N ASP A 97 -81.96 33.84 12.78
CA ASP A 97 -82.56 34.79 13.73
C ASP A 97 -83.31 35.94 13.02
N SER A 98 -82.73 36.48 11.94
CA SER A 98 -83.32 37.58 11.17
C SER A 98 -84.57 37.14 10.40
N VAL A 99 -84.57 35.93 9.84
CA VAL A 99 -85.74 35.35 9.15
C VAL A 99 -86.87 35.08 10.14
N GLU A 100 -86.58 34.52 11.32
CA GLU A 100 -87.57 34.33 12.38
C GLU A 100 -88.17 35.67 12.82
N TYR A 101 -87.34 36.70 13.00
CA TYR A 101 -87.81 38.05 13.33
C TYR A 101 -88.68 38.66 12.22
N LEU A 102 -88.26 38.56 10.96
CA LEU A 102 -89.04 39.02 9.80
C LEU A 102 -90.39 38.32 9.66
N GLN A 103 -90.44 37.00 9.89
CA GLN A 103 -91.69 36.24 9.91
C GLN A 103 -92.63 36.72 11.02
N SER A 104 -92.09 36.99 12.22
CA SER A 104 -92.89 37.52 13.33
C SER A 104 -93.47 38.92 13.04
N LEU A 105 -92.68 39.80 12.40
CA LEU A 105 -93.14 41.11 11.95
C LEU A 105 -94.23 41.01 10.88
N GLN A 106 -94.10 40.07 9.93
CA GLN A 106 -95.14 39.81 8.93
C GLN A 106 -96.45 39.29 9.54
N GLU A 107 -96.37 38.44 10.56
CA GLU A 107 -97.54 37.97 11.30
C GLU A 107 -98.24 39.13 12.04
N VAL A 108 -97.48 39.99 12.73
CA VAL A 108 -98.00 41.20 13.38
C VAL A 108 -98.63 42.15 12.36
N TYR A 109 -97.98 42.36 11.21
CA TYR A 109 -98.51 43.16 10.12
C TYR A 109 -99.87 42.64 9.63
N ALA A 110 -99.98 41.32 9.40
CA ALA A 110 -101.22 40.69 8.97
C ALA A 110 -102.34 40.86 10.01
N GLU A 111 -102.03 40.77 11.30
CA GLU A 111 -102.99 41.06 12.37
C GLU A 111 -103.42 42.53 12.43
N LEU A 112 -102.48 43.47 12.27
CA LEU A 112 -102.75 44.91 12.29
C LEU A 112 -103.56 45.36 11.09
N GLU A 113 -103.33 44.80 9.90
CA GLU A 113 -104.10 45.09 8.69
C GLU A 113 -105.58 44.67 8.87
N VAL A 114 -105.81 43.49 9.47
CA VAL A 114 -107.15 42.99 9.82
C VAL A 114 -107.84 43.87 10.87
N ARG A 115 -107.11 44.32 11.91
CA ARG A 115 -107.65 45.23 12.94
C ARG A 115 -107.90 46.64 12.40
N GLY A 116 -107.05 47.11 11.50
CA GLY A 116 -107.14 48.42 10.84
C GLY A 116 -108.39 48.57 9.98
N ALA A 117 -108.80 47.50 9.29
CA ALA A 117 -110.04 47.45 8.55
C ALA A 117 -111.31 47.64 9.42
N GLN A 118 -111.19 47.53 10.75
CA GLN A 118 -112.29 47.62 11.72
C GLN A 118 -112.32 48.96 12.49
N LEU A 119 -111.35 49.86 12.29
CA LEU A 119 -111.17 51.09 13.08
C LEU A 119 -111.81 52.34 12.45
N LYS A 120 -112.15 53.31 13.31
CA LYS A 120 -112.67 54.62 12.87
C LYS A 120 -111.57 55.45 12.18
N PRO A 121 -111.93 56.39 11.28
CA PRO A 121 -110.97 57.14 10.45
C PRO A 121 -109.83 57.86 11.21
N SER A 122 -110.09 58.30 12.45
CA SER A 122 -109.08 58.97 13.29
C SER A 122 -108.04 58.03 13.91
N GLN A 123 -108.37 56.74 14.07
CA GLN A 123 -107.46 55.70 14.55
C GLN A 123 -106.70 55.05 13.38
N GLY A 124 -107.31 54.99 12.19
CA GLY A 124 -106.66 54.51 10.97
C GLY A 124 -105.45 55.34 10.52
N ALA A 125 -105.43 56.65 10.79
CA ALA A 125 -104.30 57.52 10.42
C ALA A 125 -103.06 57.39 11.33
N ALA A 126 -103.23 56.91 12.56
CA ALA A 126 -102.11 56.54 13.44
C ALA A 126 -101.56 55.17 13.03
N LEU A 127 -102.47 54.20 12.84
CA LEU A 127 -102.12 52.86 12.37
C LEU A 127 -101.40 52.87 11.01
N ALA A 128 -101.83 53.70 10.05
CA ALA A 128 -101.17 53.83 8.75
C ALA A 128 -99.74 54.40 8.85
N ARG A 129 -99.42 55.16 9.90
CA ARG A 129 -98.05 55.66 10.14
C ARG A 129 -97.17 54.61 10.79
N GLU A 130 -97.71 53.84 11.73
CA GLU A 130 -97.03 52.68 12.32
C GLU A 130 -96.73 51.62 11.25
N LEU A 131 -97.72 51.25 10.43
CA LEU A 131 -97.56 50.33 9.29
C LEU A 131 -96.48 50.80 8.31
N ARG A 132 -96.34 52.11 8.10
CA ARG A 132 -95.31 52.67 7.20
C ARG A 132 -93.91 52.57 7.80
N LEU A 133 -93.75 52.83 9.09
CA LEU A 133 -92.46 52.70 9.77
C LEU A 133 -92.01 51.23 9.82
N GLU A 134 -92.92 50.30 10.11
CA GLU A 134 -92.64 48.86 10.09
C GLU A 134 -92.31 48.35 8.66
N LEU A 135 -92.97 48.88 7.61
CA LEU A 135 -92.64 48.60 6.21
C LEU A 135 -91.26 49.14 5.78
N GLU A 136 -90.86 50.30 6.30
CA GLU A 136 -89.53 50.87 6.07
C GLU A 136 -88.46 50.03 6.79
N GLU A 137 -88.73 49.55 8.00
CA GLU A 137 -87.85 48.62 8.75
C GLU A 137 -87.72 47.25 8.05
N LEU A 138 -88.84 46.67 7.59
CA LEU A 138 -88.86 45.44 6.77
C LEU A 138 -88.01 45.55 5.51
N ASN A 139 -88.14 46.65 4.75
CA ASN A 139 -87.32 46.88 3.55
C ASN A 139 -85.82 47.00 3.88
N THR A 140 -85.46 47.63 5.00
CA THR A 140 -84.05 47.72 5.41
C THR A 140 -83.47 46.37 5.80
N LEU A 141 -84.26 45.51 6.46
CA LEU A 141 -83.85 44.17 6.85
C LEU A 141 -83.77 43.22 5.64
N GLU A 142 -84.72 43.26 4.69
CA GLU A 142 -84.63 42.51 3.43
C GLU A 142 -83.38 42.91 2.62
N SER A 143 -83.05 44.21 2.58
CA SER A 143 -81.82 44.67 1.94
C SER A 143 -80.57 44.15 2.65
N GLN A 144 -80.57 44.05 3.98
CA GLN A 144 -79.44 43.47 4.73
C GLN A 144 -79.32 41.97 4.48
N GLN A 145 -80.45 41.25 4.46
CA GLN A 145 -80.49 39.81 4.16
C GLN A 145 -79.86 39.48 2.81
N HIS A 146 -80.20 40.23 1.76
CA HIS A 146 -79.59 40.03 0.44
C HIS A 146 -78.09 40.32 0.41
N THR A 147 -77.60 41.28 1.21
CA THR A 147 -76.16 41.52 1.32
C THR A 147 -75.43 40.40 2.07
N GLU A 148 -76.05 39.83 3.10
CA GLU A 148 -75.50 38.67 3.83
C GLU A 148 -75.47 37.41 2.96
N GLU A 149 -76.50 37.18 2.15
CA GLU A 149 -76.55 36.08 1.18
C GLU A 149 -75.46 36.20 0.12
N ALA A 150 -75.18 37.41 -0.37
CA ALA A 150 -74.08 37.66 -1.29
C ALA A 150 -72.70 37.39 -0.66
N GLN A 151 -72.49 37.82 0.59
CA GLN A 151 -71.27 37.53 1.35
C GLN A 151 -71.10 36.05 1.64
N GLU A 152 -72.18 35.33 1.97
CA GLU A 152 -72.14 33.89 2.18
C GLU A 152 -71.78 33.14 0.89
N ALA A 153 -72.32 33.58 -0.26
CA ALA A 153 -71.99 33.00 -1.56
C ALA A 153 -70.51 33.21 -1.93
N GLU A 154 -69.95 34.38 -1.65
CA GLU A 154 -68.52 34.68 -1.84
C GLU A 154 -67.65 33.81 -0.93
N LEU A 155 -67.94 33.76 0.38
CA LEU A 155 -67.22 32.92 1.34
C LEU A 155 -67.25 31.44 0.94
N ARG A 156 -68.40 30.92 0.48
CA ARG A 156 -68.51 29.54 -0.02
C ARG A 156 -67.61 29.27 -1.21
N ASN A 157 -67.41 30.26 -2.09
CA ASN A 157 -66.53 30.14 -3.24
C ASN A 157 -65.06 30.13 -2.81
N ASP A 158 -64.67 31.05 -1.93
CA ASP A 158 -63.31 31.11 -1.36
C ASP A 158 -62.96 29.81 -0.63
N LEU A 159 -63.89 29.25 0.14
CA LEU A 159 -63.73 28.00 0.85
C LEU A 159 -63.52 26.81 -0.10
N ARG A 160 -64.21 26.81 -1.24
CA ARG A 160 -64.03 25.80 -2.28
C ARG A 160 -62.65 25.92 -2.92
N GLN A 161 -62.20 27.14 -3.23
CA GLN A 161 -60.88 27.39 -3.80
C GLN A 161 -59.77 26.99 -2.82
N LEU A 162 -59.84 27.40 -1.55
CA LEU A 162 -58.89 27.03 -0.50
C LEU A 162 -58.83 25.51 -0.29
N LYS A 163 -59.97 24.82 -0.28
CA LYS A 163 -60.01 23.35 -0.20
C LYS A 163 -59.28 22.71 -1.39
N GLN A 164 -59.43 23.26 -2.58
CA GLN A 164 -58.73 22.76 -3.76
C GLN A 164 -57.22 23.02 -3.69
N GLU A 165 -56.79 24.20 -3.26
CA GLU A 165 -55.38 24.54 -3.04
C GLU A 165 -54.74 23.59 -2.02
N VAL A 166 -55.40 23.35 -0.88
CA VAL A 166 -54.93 22.39 0.14
C VAL A 166 -54.78 20.99 -0.44
N MET A 167 -55.75 20.51 -1.22
CA MET A 167 -55.64 19.18 -1.86
C MET A 167 -54.46 19.10 -2.83
N THR A 168 -54.21 20.15 -3.63
CA THR A 168 -53.07 20.18 -4.55
C THR A 168 -51.74 20.22 -3.80
N SER A 169 -51.66 21.00 -2.72
CA SER A 169 -50.50 21.05 -1.83
C SER A 169 -50.25 19.69 -1.16
N ASP A 170 -51.29 19.00 -0.69
CA ASP A 170 -51.16 17.67 -0.09
C ASP A 170 -50.72 16.60 -1.09
N LYS A 171 -51.19 16.69 -2.34
CA LYS A 171 -50.72 15.81 -3.42
C LYS A 171 -49.23 16.03 -3.69
N HIS A 172 -48.82 17.28 -3.86
CA HIS A 172 -47.42 17.61 -4.16
C HIS A 172 -46.48 17.25 -2.99
N ARG A 173 -46.92 17.47 -1.74
CA ARG A 173 -46.19 17.03 -0.53
C ARG A 173 -45.98 15.51 -0.51
N LYS A 174 -46.99 14.72 -0.89
CA LYS A 174 -46.86 13.26 -0.98
C LYS A 174 -45.83 12.87 -2.04
N GLU A 175 -45.83 13.51 -3.21
CA GLU A 175 -44.86 13.26 -4.28
C GLU A 175 -43.42 13.60 -3.83
N LEU A 176 -43.22 14.73 -3.15
CA LEU A 176 -41.94 15.10 -2.56
C LEU A 176 -41.48 14.08 -1.51
N LEU A 177 -42.34 13.71 -0.56
CA LEU A 177 -42.00 12.70 0.46
C LEU A 177 -41.61 11.35 -0.15
N THR A 178 -42.28 10.93 -1.23
CA THR A 178 -41.88 9.70 -1.95
C THR A 178 -40.52 9.84 -2.64
N THR A 179 -40.20 11.03 -3.16
CA THR A 179 -38.90 11.31 -3.80
C THR A 179 -37.77 11.31 -2.78
N VAL A 180 -37.98 11.98 -1.64
CA VAL A 180 -37.04 12.01 -0.51
C VAL A 180 -36.83 10.61 0.05
N ALA A 181 -37.91 9.84 0.28
CA ALA A 181 -37.79 8.47 0.79
C ALA A 181 -36.95 7.59 -0.14
N ARG A 182 -37.18 7.68 -1.46
CA ARG A 182 -36.36 6.98 -2.46
C ARG A 182 -34.91 7.45 -2.43
N GLY A 183 -34.66 8.77 -2.37
CA GLY A 183 -33.32 9.32 -2.31
C GLY A 183 -32.55 8.89 -1.05
N VAL A 184 -33.22 8.81 0.11
CA VAL A 184 -32.65 8.27 1.36
C VAL A 184 -32.30 6.80 1.20
N SER A 185 -33.16 5.99 0.58
CA SER A 185 -32.88 4.58 0.30
C SER A 185 -31.68 4.41 -0.63
N GLU A 186 -31.64 5.12 -1.77
CA GLU A 186 -30.52 5.09 -2.71
C GLU A 186 -29.20 5.51 -2.04
N LEU A 187 -29.20 6.60 -1.27
CA LEU A 187 -28.03 7.05 -0.53
C LEU A 187 -27.56 6.02 0.51
N SER A 188 -28.51 5.37 1.20
CA SER A 188 -28.19 4.33 2.19
C SER A 188 -27.56 3.09 1.54
N GLU A 189 -28.02 2.71 0.35
CA GLU A 189 -27.46 1.60 -0.43
C GLU A 189 -26.06 1.94 -0.93
N GLU A 190 -25.85 3.15 -1.49
CA GLU A 190 -24.53 3.62 -1.90
C GLU A 190 -23.54 3.65 -0.72
N LEU A 191 -23.95 4.15 0.45
CA LEU A 191 -23.13 4.17 1.66
C LEU A 191 -22.79 2.75 2.16
N MET A 192 -23.75 1.82 2.14
CA MET A 192 -23.49 0.42 2.51
C MET A 192 -22.50 -0.23 1.53
N ALA A 193 -22.65 0.00 0.23
CA ALA A 193 -21.73 -0.52 -0.78
C ALA A 193 -20.31 0.02 -0.58
N GLN A 194 -20.16 1.32 -0.34
CA GLN A 194 -18.86 1.94 -0.03
C GLN A 194 -18.24 1.36 1.24
N HIS A 195 -19.04 1.19 2.31
CA HIS A 195 -18.56 0.60 3.56
C HIS A 195 -18.10 -0.85 3.37
N LEU A 196 -18.81 -1.66 2.58
CA LEU A 196 -18.41 -3.03 2.26
C LEU A 196 -17.11 -3.06 1.45
N SER A 197 -16.95 -2.17 0.46
CA SER A 197 -15.70 -2.05 -0.31
C SER A 197 -14.52 -1.70 0.59
N ALA A 198 -14.64 -0.62 1.37
CA ALA A 198 -13.59 -0.17 2.29
C ALA A 198 -13.21 -1.24 3.33
N LYS A 199 -14.20 -1.98 3.84
CA LYS A 199 -13.95 -3.11 4.74
C LYS A 199 -13.17 -4.24 4.04
N SER A 200 -13.52 -4.55 2.80
CA SER A 200 -12.82 -5.58 2.03
C SER A 200 -11.37 -5.20 1.71
N GLU A 201 -11.11 -3.92 1.42
CA GLU A 201 -9.77 -3.38 1.20
C GLU A 201 -8.94 -3.40 2.49
N LEU A 202 -9.56 -3.05 3.63
CA LEU A 202 -8.92 -3.15 4.94
C LEU A 202 -8.54 -4.61 5.28
N ASP A 203 -9.47 -5.55 5.10
CA ASP A 203 -9.20 -6.99 5.32
C ASP A 203 -8.07 -7.50 4.41
N LEU A 204 -8.00 -7.03 3.16
CA LEU A 204 -6.93 -7.38 2.22
C LEU A 204 -5.58 -6.78 2.66
N ALA A 205 -5.57 -5.52 3.09
CA ALA A 205 -4.37 -4.84 3.59
C ALA A 205 -3.84 -5.53 4.85
N GLU A 206 -4.71 -5.91 5.78
CA GLU A 206 -4.33 -6.68 6.99
C GLU A 206 -3.72 -8.04 6.63
N LYS A 207 -4.29 -8.75 5.65
CA LYS A 207 -3.71 -10.01 5.15
C LYS A 207 -2.34 -9.79 4.52
N LYS A 208 -2.18 -8.78 3.66
CA LYS A 208 -0.88 -8.42 3.06
C LYS A 208 0.14 -8.10 4.14
N LEU A 209 -0.21 -7.30 5.14
CA LEU A 209 0.65 -6.95 6.27
C LEU A 209 1.05 -8.20 7.08
N SER A 210 0.12 -9.12 7.33
CA SER A 210 0.41 -10.36 8.04
C SER A 210 1.43 -11.24 7.29
N THR A 211 1.32 -11.29 5.96
CA THR A 211 2.25 -12.02 5.10
C THR A 211 3.62 -11.37 5.09
N VAL A 212 3.69 -10.04 4.93
CA VAL A 212 4.95 -9.28 4.99
C VAL A 212 5.64 -9.49 6.34
N LYS A 213 4.88 -9.45 7.44
CA LYS A 213 5.41 -9.71 8.78
C LYS A 213 6.05 -11.10 8.88
N ARG A 214 5.35 -12.16 8.45
CA ARG A 214 5.89 -13.53 8.45
C ARG A 214 7.14 -13.66 7.59
N ASN A 215 7.13 -13.09 6.39
CA ASN A 215 8.27 -13.13 5.48
C ASN A 215 9.48 -12.38 6.07
N THR A 216 9.24 -11.25 6.72
CA THR A 216 10.29 -10.47 7.39
C THR A 216 10.87 -11.25 8.57
N GLU A 217 10.03 -11.87 9.40
CA GLU A 217 10.47 -12.73 10.50
C GLU A 217 11.31 -13.92 10.01
N ALA A 218 10.86 -14.57 8.93
CA ALA A 218 11.62 -15.65 8.29
C ALA A 218 12.97 -15.17 7.77
N LYS A 219 13.03 -13.99 7.13
CA LYS A 219 14.29 -13.42 6.63
C LYS A 219 15.24 -13.04 7.76
N VAL A 220 14.72 -12.50 8.86
CA VAL A 220 15.52 -12.23 10.06
C VAL A 220 16.10 -13.53 10.63
N ALA A 221 15.33 -14.62 10.67
CA ALA A 221 15.82 -15.92 11.10
C ALA A 221 16.92 -16.47 10.17
N GLU A 222 16.75 -16.38 8.85
CA GLU A 222 17.78 -16.76 7.87
C GLU A 222 19.09 -15.98 8.07
N LEU A 223 19.00 -14.65 8.25
CA LEU A 223 20.17 -13.80 8.47
C LEU A 223 20.90 -14.15 9.77
N ARG A 224 20.16 -14.51 10.83
CA ARG A 224 20.76 -15.03 12.07
C ARG A 224 21.51 -16.33 11.82
N GLY A 225 20.90 -17.28 11.09
CA GLY A 225 21.55 -18.55 10.75
C GLY A 225 22.80 -18.38 9.88
N ILE A 226 22.80 -17.43 8.93
CA ILE A 226 24.00 -17.11 8.14
C ILE A 226 25.10 -16.55 9.05
N LYS A 227 24.76 -15.64 9.97
CA LYS A 227 25.72 -15.05 10.92
C LYS A 227 26.36 -16.13 11.80
N GLU A 228 25.58 -17.08 12.30
CA GLU A 228 26.07 -18.21 13.11
C GLU A 228 27.03 -19.10 12.30
N ARG A 229 26.63 -19.54 11.09
CA ARG A 229 27.51 -20.33 10.22
C ARG A 229 28.80 -19.60 9.83
N MET A 230 28.73 -18.30 9.58
CA MET A 230 29.92 -17.48 9.33
C MET A 230 30.86 -17.44 10.54
N HIS A 231 30.31 -17.39 11.76
CA HIS A 231 31.10 -17.41 12.97
C HIS A 231 31.80 -18.77 13.15
N GLU A 232 31.07 -19.86 12.95
CA GLU A 232 31.62 -21.23 12.99
C GLU A 232 32.72 -21.43 11.95
N ALA A 233 32.49 -21.01 10.70
CA ALA A 233 33.49 -21.10 9.64
C ALA A 233 34.75 -20.29 9.97
N ARG A 234 34.60 -19.12 10.60
CA ARG A 234 35.73 -18.30 11.06
C ARG A 234 36.53 -19.01 12.15
N LEU A 235 35.86 -19.61 13.13
CA LEU A 235 36.52 -20.36 14.19
C LEU A 235 37.27 -21.58 13.62
N ALA A 236 36.66 -22.31 12.70
CA ALA A 236 37.28 -23.45 12.02
C ALA A 236 38.53 -23.04 11.22
N ALA A 237 38.45 -21.95 10.45
CA ALA A 237 39.59 -21.42 9.72
C ALA A 237 40.72 -20.92 10.65
N GLU A 238 40.38 -20.33 11.80
CA GLU A 238 41.36 -19.93 12.80
C GLU A 238 42.07 -21.14 13.43
N THR A 239 41.33 -22.23 13.72
CA THR A 239 41.93 -23.47 14.22
C THR A 239 42.85 -24.12 13.19
N GLU A 240 42.41 -24.22 11.92
CA GLU A 240 43.22 -24.79 10.85
C GLU A 240 44.49 -23.95 10.62
N SER A 241 44.38 -22.62 10.65
CA SER A 241 45.54 -21.73 10.54
C SER A 241 46.55 -21.94 11.69
N LYS A 242 46.06 -22.13 12.92
CA LYS A 242 46.93 -22.43 14.09
C LYS A 242 47.62 -23.78 13.91
N GLU A 243 46.91 -24.81 13.45
CA GLU A 243 47.50 -26.12 13.17
C GLU A 243 48.55 -26.07 12.07
N ILE A 244 48.27 -25.40 10.95
CA ILE A 244 49.23 -25.23 9.86
C ILE A 244 50.49 -24.50 10.37
N SER A 245 50.31 -23.44 11.18
CA SER A 245 51.42 -22.71 11.79
C SER A 245 52.25 -23.61 12.72
N GLN A 246 51.61 -24.44 13.54
CA GLN A 246 52.30 -25.39 14.41
C GLN A 246 53.08 -26.44 13.61
N ARG A 247 52.44 -27.09 12.64
CA ARG A 247 53.08 -28.09 11.75
C ARG A 247 54.27 -27.48 11.01
N SER A 248 54.14 -26.25 10.51
CA SER A 248 55.23 -25.53 9.85
C SER A 248 56.40 -25.27 10.80
N LYS A 249 56.13 -24.81 12.03
CA LYS A 249 57.17 -24.61 13.07
C LYS A 249 57.86 -25.92 13.44
N GLU A 250 57.12 -27.01 13.58
CA GLU A 250 57.68 -28.34 13.84
C GLU A 250 58.54 -28.84 12.68
N GLN A 251 58.10 -28.65 11.44
CA GLN A 251 58.87 -29.01 10.26
C GLN A 251 60.19 -28.23 10.18
N VAL A 252 60.18 -26.92 10.46
CA VAL A 252 61.39 -26.09 10.52
C VAL A 252 62.34 -26.57 11.61
N ARG A 253 61.82 -26.93 12.80
CA ARG A 253 62.66 -27.51 13.87
C ARG A 253 63.29 -28.83 13.44
N LYS A 254 62.53 -29.69 12.78
CA LYS A 254 63.02 -30.98 12.27
C LYS A 254 64.12 -30.79 11.23
N THR A 255 63.91 -29.95 10.22
CA THR A 255 64.95 -29.69 9.21
C THR A 255 66.19 -29.03 9.79
N LEU A 256 66.05 -28.15 10.80
CA LEU A 256 67.19 -27.56 11.49
C LEU A 256 68.00 -28.62 12.27
N LEU A 257 67.34 -29.58 12.93
CA LEU A 257 68.01 -30.70 13.59
C LEU A 257 68.73 -31.61 12.58
N GLU A 258 68.07 -31.97 11.47
CA GLU A 258 68.69 -32.77 10.40
C GLU A 258 69.88 -32.06 9.75
N SER A 259 69.85 -30.73 9.65
CA SER A 259 70.99 -29.94 9.17
C SER A 259 72.14 -29.99 10.16
N ARG A 260 71.87 -29.79 11.46
CA ARG A 260 72.92 -29.87 12.51
C ARG A 260 73.57 -31.24 12.57
N GLN A 261 72.79 -32.32 12.46
CA GLN A 261 73.33 -33.68 12.41
C GLN A 261 74.24 -33.87 11.20
N ARG A 262 73.85 -33.36 10.03
CA ARG A 262 74.72 -33.39 8.84
C ARG A 262 75.97 -32.55 9.02
N ASP A 263 75.87 -31.39 9.65
CA ASP A 263 77.03 -30.55 9.96
C ASP A 263 77.98 -31.27 10.93
N GLU A 264 77.45 -32.00 11.92
CA GLU A 264 78.23 -32.85 12.85
C GLU A 264 78.90 -34.02 12.11
N GLU A 265 78.18 -34.75 11.26
CA GLU A 265 78.74 -35.85 10.44
C GLU A 265 79.88 -35.37 9.53
N VAL A 266 79.69 -34.24 8.84
CA VAL A 266 80.75 -33.64 8.00
C VAL A 266 81.94 -33.21 8.84
N GLN A 267 81.71 -32.66 10.04
CA GLN A 267 82.78 -32.29 10.95
C GLN A 267 83.56 -33.53 11.42
N GLU A 268 82.89 -34.64 11.72
CA GLU A 268 83.53 -35.91 12.06
C GLU A 268 84.34 -36.48 10.89
N GLU A 269 83.79 -36.45 9.67
CA GLU A 269 84.51 -36.85 8.46
C GLU A 269 85.75 -35.99 8.20
N LEU A 270 85.67 -34.67 8.42
CA LEU A 270 86.81 -33.76 8.30
C LEU A 270 87.90 -34.10 9.32
N VAL A 271 87.55 -34.37 10.57
CA VAL A 271 88.52 -34.78 11.61
C VAL A 271 89.17 -36.13 11.25
N GLN A 272 88.40 -37.09 10.73
CA GLN A 272 88.95 -38.37 10.28
C GLN A 272 89.87 -38.20 9.05
N LEU A 273 89.52 -37.31 8.12
CA LEU A 273 90.35 -36.97 6.96
C LEU A 273 91.65 -36.29 7.38
N GLU A 274 91.60 -35.33 8.30
CA GLU A 274 92.79 -34.70 8.89
C GLU A 274 93.66 -35.71 9.61
N HIS A 275 93.06 -36.64 10.37
CA HIS A 275 93.79 -37.71 11.04
C HIS A 275 94.45 -38.65 10.03
N ARG A 276 93.72 -39.10 9.00
CA ARG A 276 94.28 -39.92 7.91
C ARG A 276 95.38 -39.19 7.14
N HIS A 277 95.23 -37.89 6.89
CA HIS A 277 96.28 -37.06 6.28
C HIS A 277 97.50 -36.92 7.20
N SER A 278 97.30 -36.83 8.51
CA SER A 278 98.39 -36.86 9.49
C SER A 278 99.08 -38.23 9.53
N GLU A 279 98.34 -39.34 9.43
CA GLU A 279 98.92 -40.68 9.33
C GLU A 279 99.66 -40.90 8.01
N PHE A 280 99.10 -40.40 6.90
CA PHE A 280 99.75 -40.43 5.58
C PHE A 280 101.00 -39.53 5.55
N GLY A 281 100.94 -38.36 6.19
CA GLY A 281 102.06 -37.46 6.39
C GLY A 281 103.14 -38.03 7.31
N ASN A 282 102.75 -38.86 8.29
CA ASN A 282 103.69 -39.62 9.12
C ASN A 282 104.25 -40.86 8.41
N GLY A 283 103.54 -41.42 7.41
CA GLY A 283 104.04 -42.44 6.48
C GLY A 283 104.93 -41.88 5.36
N LEU A 284 104.78 -40.59 5.06
CA LEU A 284 105.63 -39.78 4.17
C LEU A 284 106.60 -38.88 4.96
N GLY A 285 107.04 -39.36 6.12
CA GLY A 285 108.26 -38.90 6.80
C GLY A 285 109.56 -39.34 6.13
N PHE A 286 109.53 -39.67 4.83
CA PHE A 286 110.70 -39.85 3.99
C PHE A 286 110.48 -39.15 2.64
N LEU A 287 111.17 -38.03 2.47
CA LEU A 287 111.47 -37.32 1.23
C LEU A 287 110.44 -36.33 0.67
N ILE A 288 110.29 -35.18 1.34
CA ILE A 288 110.38 -33.89 0.63
C ILE A 288 111.38 -32.99 1.36
N SER A 289 112.66 -33.36 1.21
CA SER A 289 113.75 -32.40 1.13
C SER A 289 114.81 -32.97 0.19
N GLU A 290 114.77 -32.39 -1.02
CA GLU A 290 115.82 -32.31 -2.05
C GLU A 290 116.10 -33.55 -2.91
N GLY A 291 115.84 -33.42 -4.22
CA GLY A 291 116.37 -34.36 -5.20
C GLY A 291 115.71 -34.44 -6.57
N SER A 292 115.70 -33.34 -7.31
CA SER A 292 115.79 -33.27 -8.79
C SER A 292 114.76 -34.00 -9.69
N ALA A 293 114.13 -33.17 -10.53
CA ALA A 293 114.08 -33.28 -12.00
C ALA A 293 112.67 -33.21 -12.57
N ARG A 294 112.31 -32.02 -13.08
CA ARG A 294 111.30 -31.86 -14.13
C ARG A 294 111.77 -32.62 -15.38
N PRO A 295 110.85 -33.23 -16.15
CA PRO A 295 110.34 -32.47 -17.28
C PRO A 295 108.81 -32.52 -17.41
N ARG A 296 108.34 -31.51 -18.15
CA ARG A 296 106.96 -31.16 -18.46
C ARG A 296 106.09 -32.34 -18.91
N LEU A 297 104.90 -32.43 -18.30
CA LEU A 297 103.65 -32.82 -18.97
C LEU A 297 102.61 -31.75 -18.62
N LYS A 298 102.46 -30.80 -19.54
CA LYS A 298 101.18 -30.10 -19.72
C LYS A 298 100.17 -31.17 -20.16
N GLU A 299 98.90 -30.94 -19.79
CA GLU A 299 97.71 -31.69 -20.24
C GLU A 299 97.47 -33.03 -19.54
N SER A 300 96.49 -33.04 -18.62
CA SER A 300 95.55 -34.14 -18.30
C SER A 300 95.13 -34.24 -16.82
N GLY A 301 95.56 -33.33 -15.94
CA GLY A 301 95.08 -33.26 -14.55
C GLY A 301 93.67 -32.69 -14.35
N ARG A 302 92.92 -32.49 -15.44
CA ARG A 302 91.56 -31.92 -15.41
C ARG A 302 90.46 -32.97 -15.42
N THR A 303 90.72 -34.23 -15.76
CA THR A 303 89.62 -35.17 -16.06
C THR A 303 88.96 -35.81 -14.84
N MET A 304 89.66 -36.05 -13.72
CA MET A 304 89.03 -36.69 -12.54
C MET A 304 88.18 -35.71 -11.74
N ALA A 305 88.73 -34.53 -11.39
CA ALA A 305 87.99 -33.50 -10.67
C ALA A 305 86.86 -32.87 -11.52
N GLU A 306 87.06 -32.69 -12.83
CA GLU A 306 85.97 -32.24 -13.71
C GLU A 306 84.95 -33.35 -13.97
N ALA A 307 85.31 -34.65 -13.98
CA ALA A 307 84.34 -35.75 -14.12
C ALA A 307 83.54 -36.04 -12.85
N GLU A 308 84.13 -35.86 -11.66
CA GLU A 308 83.43 -35.93 -10.38
C GLU A 308 82.50 -34.72 -10.22
N ALA A 309 82.95 -33.51 -10.54
CA ALA A 309 82.09 -32.33 -10.62
C ALA A 309 80.99 -32.46 -11.68
N LEU A 310 81.25 -33.11 -12.83
CA LEU A 310 80.23 -33.42 -13.84
C LEU A 310 79.22 -34.45 -13.34
N ARG A 311 79.66 -35.45 -12.57
CA ARG A 311 78.77 -36.48 -11.98
C ARG A 311 77.86 -35.89 -10.91
N GLU A 312 78.40 -35.05 -10.04
CA GLU A 312 77.66 -34.37 -8.99
C GLU A 312 76.65 -33.37 -9.58
N THR A 313 77.05 -32.60 -10.59
CA THR A 313 76.14 -31.70 -11.32
C THR A 313 75.07 -32.46 -12.12
N LEU A 314 75.39 -33.59 -12.76
CA LEU A 314 74.40 -34.45 -13.44
C LEU A 314 73.41 -35.12 -12.48
N GLN A 315 73.84 -35.51 -11.28
CA GLN A 315 72.94 -36.04 -10.24
C GLN A 315 72.01 -34.94 -9.70
N LEU A 316 72.55 -33.75 -9.43
CA LEU A 316 71.75 -32.59 -9.03
C LEU A 316 70.76 -32.17 -10.12
N GLU A 317 71.15 -32.23 -11.40
CA GLU A 317 70.25 -31.93 -12.51
C GLU A 317 69.13 -32.98 -12.65
N LYS A 318 69.42 -34.27 -12.43
CA LYS A 318 68.39 -35.32 -12.38
C LYS A 318 67.40 -35.10 -11.24
N VAL A 319 67.88 -34.84 -10.01
CA VAL A 319 67.02 -34.55 -8.86
C VAL A 319 66.17 -33.30 -9.10
N ARG A 320 66.76 -32.26 -9.72
CA ARG A 320 66.05 -31.03 -10.07
C ARG A 320 64.98 -31.26 -11.14
N ARG A 321 65.27 -32.05 -12.19
CA ARG A 321 64.28 -32.43 -13.22
C ARG A 321 63.16 -33.31 -12.66
N GLU A 322 63.47 -34.23 -11.75
CA GLU A 322 62.48 -35.06 -11.05
C GLU A 322 61.60 -34.20 -10.13
N GLY A 323 62.19 -33.24 -9.41
CA GLY A 323 61.48 -32.27 -8.57
C GLY A 323 60.57 -31.33 -9.38
N ASP A 324 61.06 -30.81 -10.50
CA ASP A 324 60.27 -29.98 -11.42
C ASP A 324 59.13 -30.78 -12.07
N ARG A 325 59.35 -32.08 -12.35
CA ARG A 325 58.31 -32.99 -12.85
C ARG A 325 57.24 -33.26 -11.79
N GLN A 326 57.62 -33.57 -10.55
CA GLN A 326 56.66 -33.77 -9.46
C GLN A 326 55.90 -32.49 -9.10
N MET A 327 56.53 -31.32 -9.20
CA MET A 327 55.86 -30.02 -9.02
C MET A 327 54.86 -29.74 -10.14
N ARG A 328 55.17 -30.10 -11.40
CA ARG A 328 54.22 -30.01 -12.52
C ARG A 328 53.04 -30.98 -12.36
N GLU A 329 53.30 -32.24 -12.01
CA GLU A 329 52.25 -33.25 -11.79
C GLU A 329 51.34 -32.86 -10.60
N ARG A 330 51.90 -32.31 -9.52
CA ARG A 330 51.10 -31.74 -8.40
C ARG A 330 50.32 -30.48 -8.79
N SER A 331 50.85 -29.65 -9.69
CA SER A 331 50.15 -28.46 -10.18
C SER A 331 48.98 -28.80 -11.13
N GLN A 332 49.14 -29.83 -11.97
CA GLN A 332 48.08 -30.34 -12.83
C GLN A 332 46.98 -31.06 -12.03
N GLY A 333 47.35 -31.84 -11.00
CA GLY A 333 46.38 -32.50 -10.11
C GLY A 333 45.52 -31.54 -9.28
N ARG A 334 46.03 -30.35 -8.94
CA ARG A 334 45.24 -29.32 -8.22
C ARG A 334 44.40 -28.45 -9.14
N GLN A 335 44.77 -28.30 -10.42
CA GLN A 335 43.95 -27.60 -11.42
C GLN A 335 42.79 -28.47 -11.92
N GLY A 336 42.95 -29.79 -12.00
CA GLY A 336 41.90 -30.71 -12.48
C GLY A 336 40.63 -30.75 -11.62
N ASN A 337 40.76 -30.70 -10.29
CA ASN A 337 39.59 -30.79 -9.40
C ASN A 337 38.88 -29.44 -9.21
N ALA A 338 39.62 -28.34 -9.09
CA ALA A 338 39.02 -27.01 -8.98
C ALA A 338 38.37 -26.54 -10.29
N ALA A 339 38.87 -26.97 -11.45
CA ALA A 339 38.31 -26.61 -12.76
C ALA A 339 37.03 -27.40 -13.12
N ALA A 340 36.77 -28.54 -12.47
CA ALA A 340 35.57 -29.35 -12.69
C ALA A 340 34.39 -28.94 -11.77
N GLU A 341 34.66 -28.52 -10.53
CA GLU A 341 33.62 -28.10 -9.57
C GLU A 341 33.12 -26.65 -9.82
N LEU A 342 33.97 -25.77 -10.36
CA LEU A 342 33.60 -24.38 -10.64
C LEU A 342 32.48 -24.22 -11.70
N PRO A 343 32.47 -24.98 -12.81
CA PRO A 343 31.36 -24.99 -13.77
C PRO A 343 30.05 -25.51 -13.17
N GLU A 344 30.09 -26.55 -12.35
CA GLU A 344 28.89 -27.12 -11.70
C GLU A 344 28.29 -26.13 -10.69
N LEU A 345 29.12 -25.52 -9.84
CA LEU A 345 28.67 -24.47 -8.91
C LEU A 345 28.16 -23.21 -9.65
N ARG A 346 28.72 -22.89 -10.82
CA ARG A 346 28.20 -21.81 -11.68
C ARG A 346 26.86 -22.18 -12.31
N ALA A 347 26.68 -23.42 -12.74
CA ALA A 347 25.41 -23.91 -13.29
C ALA A 347 24.32 -23.93 -12.20
N GLU A 348 24.64 -24.38 -11.00
CA GLU A 348 23.73 -24.35 -9.84
C GLU A 348 23.35 -22.93 -9.43
N LEU A 349 24.32 -22.00 -9.43
CA LEU A 349 24.06 -20.59 -9.15
C LEU A 349 23.15 -19.94 -10.20
N ASN A 350 23.37 -20.22 -11.49
CA ASN A 350 22.52 -19.69 -12.56
C ASN A 350 21.11 -20.29 -12.50
N ALA A 351 20.98 -21.59 -12.23
CA ALA A 351 19.69 -22.23 -12.01
C ALA A 351 18.95 -21.72 -10.76
N ALA A 352 19.68 -21.29 -9.72
CA ALA A 352 19.10 -20.65 -8.55
C ALA A 352 18.63 -19.21 -8.86
N LYS A 353 19.37 -18.48 -9.69
CA LYS A 353 18.99 -17.13 -10.16
C LYS A 353 17.77 -17.13 -11.06
N GLU A 354 17.71 -18.03 -12.05
CA GLU A 354 16.51 -18.18 -12.90
C GLU A 354 15.27 -18.50 -12.06
N ARG A 355 15.39 -19.43 -11.10
CA ARG A 355 14.30 -19.74 -10.16
C ARG A 355 13.88 -18.54 -9.31
N ALA A 356 14.82 -17.70 -8.89
CA ALA A 356 14.51 -16.48 -8.14
C ALA A 356 13.80 -15.43 -9.01
N ASN A 357 14.20 -15.27 -10.27
CA ASN A 357 13.55 -14.37 -11.23
C ASN A 357 12.13 -14.85 -11.61
N ASP A 358 11.94 -16.14 -11.84
CA ASP A 358 10.62 -16.73 -12.09
C ASP A 358 9.68 -16.53 -10.88
N LEU A 359 10.20 -16.64 -9.66
CA LEU A 359 9.45 -16.37 -8.43
C LEU A 359 9.12 -14.88 -8.30
N ALA A 360 10.06 -13.98 -8.61
CA ALA A 360 9.82 -12.54 -8.60
C ALA A 360 8.71 -12.15 -9.60
N LEU A 361 8.76 -12.69 -10.83
CA LEU A 361 7.73 -12.49 -11.86
C LEU A 361 6.37 -13.06 -11.43
N LYS A 362 6.33 -14.26 -10.83
CA LYS A 362 5.09 -14.83 -10.30
C LYS A 362 4.50 -13.99 -9.18
N CYS A 363 5.33 -13.46 -8.29
CA CYS A 363 4.91 -12.54 -7.23
C CYS A 363 4.39 -11.22 -7.80
N GLU A 364 5.02 -10.68 -8.85
CA GLU A 364 4.57 -9.47 -9.54
C GLU A 364 3.22 -9.69 -10.24
N GLN A 365 3.04 -10.85 -10.89
CA GLN A 365 1.78 -11.22 -11.52
C GLN A 365 0.64 -11.40 -10.50
N THR A 366 0.92 -11.99 -9.34
CA THR A 366 -0.06 -12.08 -8.23
C THR A 366 -0.30 -10.77 -7.51
N TRP A 367 0.54 -9.76 -7.71
CA TRP A 367 0.33 -8.41 -7.19
C TRP A 367 -0.50 -7.55 -8.14
N LYS A 368 -0.38 -7.78 -9.46
CA LYS A 368 -1.13 -7.11 -10.53
C LYS A 368 -2.53 -7.67 -10.79
N SER A 369 -2.85 -8.87 -10.27
CA SER A 369 -4.19 -9.49 -10.31
C SER A 369 -4.81 -9.49 -8.92
#